data_AF-A0A3D5N4V6-F1
#
_entry.id   AF-A0A3D5N4V6-F1
#
_cell.length_a   1.000
_cell.length_b   1.000
_cell.length_c   1.000
_cell.angle_alpha   90.00
_cell.angle_beta   90.00
_cell.angle_gamma   90.00
#
_symmetry.space_group_name_H-M   'P 1'
#
loop_
_entity.id
_entity.type
_entity.pdbx_description
1 polymer ?
#
loop_
_entity_poly.entity_id
_entity_poly.type
_entity_poly.pdbx_seq_one_letter_code
_entity_poly.pdbx_strand_id
1 'polypeptide(L)'
;ELDHAESALASLQTAAHHNPGSEKIHRLMAACYRINEDGEGERRAVEQLLRIDPTSMTAANDLAVIDLREGHPMTAFETFEKILAQQPEHAQATLNRAIALTVMGGMDHDAIWNRVMDVCADIDDLDDIRALADTLAKLPDAKRNGSSEAAALTARAALAKVAY
;
A
#
# COMPACT_ATOMS: atom_id res chain seq x y z
N GLU A 1 11.55 19.24 -4.69
CA GLU A 1 11.05 17.87 -4.93
C GLU A 1 9.60 17.84 -5.42
N LEU A 2 8.71 18.75 -4.98
CA LEU A 2 7.35 18.89 -5.54
C LEU A 2 7.29 19.47 -6.97
N ASP A 3 8.03 20.56 -7.26
CA ASP A 3 8.05 21.17 -8.60
C ASP A 3 8.47 20.20 -9.72
N HIS A 4 9.34 19.24 -9.39
CA HIS A 4 9.79 18.22 -10.35
C HIS A 4 8.73 17.14 -10.55
N ALA A 5 7.99 16.79 -9.49
CA ALA A 5 6.89 15.83 -9.56
C ALA A 5 5.69 16.37 -10.34
N GLU A 6 5.34 17.66 -10.20
CA GLU A 6 4.28 18.29 -10.98
C GLU A 6 4.63 18.39 -12.48
N SER A 7 5.86 18.81 -12.80
CA SER A 7 6.35 18.85 -14.18
C SER A 7 6.41 17.45 -14.82
N ALA A 8 6.82 16.44 -14.05
CA ALA A 8 6.79 15.04 -14.47
C ALA A 8 5.35 14.56 -14.71
N LEU A 9 4.41 14.91 -13.83
CA LEU A 9 3.01 14.51 -13.95
C LEU A 9 2.36 15.06 -15.22
N ALA A 10 2.60 16.33 -15.56
CA ALA A 10 2.09 16.93 -16.81
C ALA A 10 2.63 16.20 -18.06
N SER A 11 3.90 15.84 -18.03
CA SER A 11 4.54 15.06 -19.10
C SER A 11 3.95 13.66 -19.21
N LEU A 12 3.70 13.00 -18.08
CA LEU A 12 3.10 11.67 -18.01
C LEU A 12 1.64 11.68 -18.46
N GLN A 13 0.85 12.71 -18.11
CA GLN A 13 -0.53 12.87 -18.57
C GLN A 13 -0.60 13.02 -20.09
N THR A 14 0.31 13.81 -20.67
CA THR A 14 0.44 13.93 -22.13
C THR A 14 0.80 12.59 -22.76
N ALA A 15 1.76 11.86 -22.17
CA ALA A 15 2.15 10.53 -22.64
C ALA A 15 1.00 9.51 -22.52
N ALA A 16 0.22 9.57 -21.44
CA ALA A 16 -0.96 8.73 -21.23
C ALA A 16 -2.06 9.01 -22.26
N HIS A 17 -2.23 10.26 -22.69
CA HIS A 17 -3.16 10.62 -23.77
C HIS A 17 -2.78 9.93 -25.09
N HIS A 18 -1.48 9.84 -25.40
CA HIS A 18 -0.99 9.17 -26.60
C HIS A 18 -0.91 7.65 -26.48
N ASN A 19 -0.72 7.13 -25.27
CA ASN A 19 -0.62 5.69 -25.01
C ASN A 19 -1.34 5.31 -23.70
N PRO A 20 -2.68 5.24 -23.72
CA PRO A 20 -3.48 5.03 -22.51
C PRO A 20 -3.32 3.63 -21.90
N GLY A 21 -2.82 2.65 -22.65
CA GLY A 21 -2.60 1.28 -22.19
C GLY A 21 -1.21 1.03 -21.58
N SER A 22 -0.38 2.07 -21.42
CA SER A 22 0.98 1.90 -20.89
C SER A 22 0.99 1.76 -19.37
N GLU A 23 1.22 0.55 -18.88
CA GLU A 23 1.39 0.30 -17.45
C GLU A 23 2.49 1.17 -16.83
N LYS A 24 3.63 1.32 -17.52
CA LYS A 24 4.76 2.12 -17.00
C LYS A 24 4.33 3.56 -16.73
N ILE A 25 3.53 4.15 -17.63
CA ILE A 25 3.05 5.54 -17.47
C ILE A 25 2.13 5.64 -16.25
N HIS A 26 1.16 4.74 -16.12
CA HIS A 26 0.22 4.78 -14.99
C HIS A 26 0.89 4.47 -13.64
N ARG A 27 1.91 3.58 -13.60
CA ARG A 27 2.72 3.36 -12.40
C ARG A 27 3.48 4.62 -11.99
N LEU A 28 4.10 5.32 -12.95
CA LEU A 28 4.80 6.58 -12.69
C LEU A 28 3.83 7.68 -12.25
N MET A 29 2.64 7.76 -12.86
CA MET A 29 1.60 8.70 -12.44
C MET A 29 1.15 8.43 -11.01
N ALA A 30 0.86 7.17 -10.64
CA ALA A 30 0.50 6.80 -9.27
C ALA A 30 1.58 7.22 -8.26
N ALA A 31 2.87 7.05 -8.60
CA ALA A 31 3.97 7.50 -7.76
C ALA A 31 4.05 9.04 -7.64
N CYS A 32 3.89 9.77 -8.73
CA CYS A 32 3.85 11.23 -8.71
C CYS A 32 2.66 11.76 -7.89
N TYR A 33 1.47 11.19 -8.07
CA TYR A 33 0.29 11.55 -7.29
C TYR A 33 0.48 11.30 -5.80
N ARG A 34 1.08 10.17 -5.44
CA ARG A 34 1.41 9.84 -4.04
C ARG A 34 2.40 10.83 -3.42
N ILE A 35 3.45 11.23 -4.15
CA ILE A 35 4.42 12.26 -3.70
C ILE A 35 3.73 13.61 -3.49
N ASN A 36 2.74 13.92 -4.31
CA ASN A 36 1.96 15.15 -4.23
C ASN A 36 0.79 15.06 -3.24
N GLU A 37 0.66 13.96 -2.48
CA GLU A 37 -0.45 13.68 -1.56
C GLU A 37 -1.86 13.72 -2.23
N ASP A 38 -1.92 13.54 -3.55
CA ASP A 38 -3.16 13.46 -4.32
C ASP A 38 -3.67 12.01 -4.37
N GLY A 39 -4.37 11.61 -3.30
CA GLY A 39 -4.92 10.26 -3.17
C GLY A 39 -5.95 9.90 -4.25
N GLU A 40 -6.73 10.87 -4.73
CA GLU A 40 -7.71 10.63 -5.79
C GLU A 40 -7.02 10.35 -7.13
N GLY A 41 -6.00 11.16 -7.47
CA GLY A 41 -5.16 10.94 -8.64
C GLY A 41 -4.44 9.59 -8.59
N GLU A 42 -3.86 9.24 -7.43
CA GLU A 42 -3.19 7.96 -7.19
C GLU A 42 -4.15 6.80 -7.44
N ARG A 43 -5.34 6.82 -6.84
CA ARG A 43 -6.37 5.80 -7.02
C ARG A 43 -6.76 5.64 -8.48
N ARG A 44 -7.04 6.73 -9.20
CA ARG A 44 -7.40 6.67 -10.62
C ARG A 44 -6.29 6.03 -11.46
N ALA A 45 -5.03 6.33 -11.18
CA ALA A 45 -3.90 5.74 -11.90
C ALA A 45 -3.78 4.23 -11.62
N VAL A 46 -3.96 3.80 -10.37
CA VAL A 46 -3.95 2.37 -9.99
C VAL A 46 -5.15 1.62 -10.59
N GLU A 47 -6.34 2.22 -10.62
CA GLU A 47 -7.50 1.64 -11.30
C GLU A 47 -7.27 1.46 -12.81
N GLN A 48 -6.53 2.34 -13.46
CA GLN A 48 -6.14 2.14 -14.86
C GLN A 48 -5.18 0.97 -15.03
N LEU A 49 -4.24 0.75 -14.09
CA LEU A 49 -3.39 -0.45 -14.10
C LEU A 49 -4.22 -1.72 -14.02
N LEU A 50 -5.25 -1.75 -13.17
CA LEU A 50 -6.18 -2.88 -13.08
C LEU A 50 -7.08 -3.03 -14.32
N ARG A 51 -7.37 -1.96 -15.06
CA ARG A 51 -8.07 -2.06 -16.35
C ARG A 51 -7.18 -2.63 -17.44
N ILE A 52 -5.87 -2.32 -17.39
CA ILE A 52 -4.88 -2.85 -18.34
C ILE A 52 -4.61 -4.33 -18.04
N ASP A 53 -4.35 -4.68 -16.78
CA ASP A 53 -4.21 -6.05 -16.29
C ASP A 53 -5.10 -6.30 -15.05
N PRO A 54 -6.31 -6.87 -15.25
CA PRO A 54 -7.22 -7.20 -14.16
C PRO A 54 -6.69 -8.29 -13.19
N THR A 55 -5.63 -8.99 -13.58
CA THR A 55 -5.02 -10.06 -12.77
C THR A 55 -3.78 -9.61 -12.01
N SER A 56 -3.43 -8.32 -12.11
CA SER A 56 -2.26 -7.74 -11.47
C SER A 56 -2.40 -7.72 -9.94
N MET A 57 -1.78 -8.69 -9.26
CA MET A 57 -1.70 -8.71 -7.79
C MET A 57 -0.96 -7.48 -7.25
N THR A 58 0.01 -6.97 -8.01
CA THR A 58 0.73 -5.74 -7.68
C THR A 58 -0.22 -4.53 -7.64
N ALA A 59 -1.03 -4.33 -8.69
CA ALA A 59 -1.97 -3.20 -8.71
C ALA A 59 -3.11 -3.37 -7.68
N ALA A 60 -3.54 -4.61 -7.43
CA ALA A 60 -4.49 -4.91 -6.37
C ALA A 60 -3.93 -4.61 -4.97
N ASN A 61 -2.65 -4.92 -4.73
CA ASN A 61 -1.95 -4.55 -3.50
C ASN A 61 -1.92 -3.02 -3.33
N ASP A 62 -1.53 -2.30 -4.38
CA ASP A 62 -1.45 -0.83 -4.32
C ASP A 62 -2.82 -0.19 -4.04
N LEU A 63 -3.90 -0.71 -4.65
CA LEU A 63 -5.27 -0.24 -4.37
C LEU A 63 -5.68 -0.50 -2.90
N ALA A 64 -5.36 -1.68 -2.37
CA ALA A 64 -5.64 -2.02 -0.98
C ALA A 64 -4.82 -1.15 0.01
N VAL A 65 -3.61 -0.75 -0.35
CA VAL A 65 -2.83 0.22 0.43
C VAL A 65 -3.50 1.59 0.45
N ILE A 66 -4.10 2.02 -0.66
CA ILE A 66 -4.88 3.27 -0.70
C ILE A 66 -6.10 3.15 0.22
N ASP A 67 -6.85 2.05 0.14
CA ASP A 67 -8.00 1.80 1.04
C ASP A 67 -7.60 1.83 2.52
N LEU A 68 -6.44 1.25 2.86
CA LEU A 68 -5.89 1.27 4.20
C LEU A 68 -5.56 2.69 4.68
N ARG A 69 -4.93 3.52 3.83
CA ARG A 69 -4.60 4.93 4.14
C ARG A 69 -5.84 5.81 4.27
N GLU A 70 -6.91 5.47 3.57
CA GLU A 70 -8.21 6.16 3.65
C GLU A 70 -9.07 5.72 4.86
N GLY A 71 -8.55 4.83 5.71
CA GLY A 71 -9.25 4.39 6.92
C GLY A 71 -10.22 3.23 6.68
N HIS A 72 -10.04 2.47 5.60
CA HIS A 72 -10.82 1.28 5.26
C HIS A 72 -10.00 -0.03 5.47
N PRO A 73 -9.49 -0.32 6.68
CA PRO A 73 -8.57 -1.44 6.90
C PRO A 73 -9.20 -2.81 6.67
N MET A 74 -10.52 -2.96 6.83
CA MET A 74 -11.21 -4.22 6.54
C MET A 74 -11.22 -4.54 5.04
N THR A 75 -11.56 -3.54 4.21
CA THR A 75 -11.53 -3.67 2.74
C THR A 75 -10.13 -4.00 2.24
N ALA A 76 -9.12 -3.33 2.80
CA ALA A 76 -7.72 -3.61 2.49
C ALA A 76 -7.34 -5.05 2.88
N PHE A 77 -7.68 -5.48 4.09
CA PHE A 77 -7.44 -6.83 4.58
C PHE A 77 -8.03 -7.91 3.65
N GLU A 78 -9.30 -7.78 3.26
CA GLU A 78 -9.96 -8.73 2.36
C GLU A 78 -9.24 -8.83 0.99
N THR A 79 -8.68 -7.73 0.51
CA THR A 79 -7.92 -7.70 -0.74
C THR A 79 -6.55 -8.36 -0.58
N PHE A 80 -5.84 -8.11 0.53
CA PHE A 80 -4.59 -8.81 0.81
C PHE A 80 -4.78 -10.32 0.98
N GLU A 81 -5.87 -10.77 1.61
CA GLU A 81 -6.19 -12.21 1.70
C GLU A 81 -6.40 -12.83 0.32
N LYS A 82 -7.07 -12.13 -0.61
CA LYS A 82 -7.25 -12.63 -1.99
C LYS A 82 -5.91 -12.73 -2.75
N ILE A 83 -4.99 -11.81 -2.51
CA ILE A 83 -3.63 -11.87 -3.08
C ILE A 83 -2.88 -13.06 -2.51
N LEU A 84 -2.86 -13.21 -1.19
CA LEU A 84 -2.12 -14.26 -0.49
C LEU A 84 -2.69 -15.66 -0.74
N ALA A 85 -3.99 -15.79 -1.03
CA ALA A 85 -4.58 -17.04 -1.47
C ALA A 85 -4.01 -17.55 -2.81
N GLN A 86 -3.52 -16.65 -3.66
CA GLN A 86 -2.92 -16.97 -4.96
C GLN A 86 -1.39 -16.95 -4.92
N GLN A 87 -0.82 -16.06 -4.11
CA GLN A 87 0.62 -15.88 -3.93
C GLN A 87 0.98 -15.87 -2.44
N PRO A 88 1.08 -17.05 -1.79
CA PRO A 88 1.32 -17.15 -0.34
C PRO A 88 2.66 -16.58 0.15
N GLU A 89 3.59 -16.33 -0.77
CA GLU A 89 4.92 -15.75 -0.52
C GLU A 89 5.02 -14.28 -0.97
N HIS A 90 3.90 -13.62 -1.27
CA HIS A 90 3.90 -12.21 -1.64
C HIS A 90 4.24 -11.34 -0.42
N ALA A 91 5.49 -10.89 -0.35
CA ALA A 91 6.02 -10.15 0.81
C ALA A 91 5.26 -8.85 1.09
N GLN A 92 5.00 -7.99 0.08
CA GLN A 92 4.27 -6.74 0.32
C GLN A 92 2.85 -6.99 0.87
N ALA A 93 2.09 -7.90 0.26
CA ALA A 93 0.75 -8.24 0.74
C ALA A 93 0.77 -8.85 2.15
N THR A 94 1.80 -9.65 2.49
CA THR A 94 1.98 -10.21 3.84
C THR A 94 2.17 -9.10 4.88
N LEU A 95 3.05 -8.15 4.59
CA LEU A 95 3.28 -6.99 5.47
C LEU A 95 2.04 -6.10 5.58
N ASN A 96 1.42 -5.75 4.45
CA ASN A 96 0.27 -4.84 4.45
C ASN A 96 -0.96 -5.43 5.13
N ARG A 97 -1.16 -6.76 5.00
CA ARG A 97 -2.15 -7.49 5.79
C ARG A 97 -1.88 -7.35 7.28
N ALA A 98 -0.63 -7.56 7.72
CA ALA A 98 -0.27 -7.42 9.13
C ALA A 98 -0.56 -6.00 9.65
N ILE A 99 -0.23 -4.96 8.87
CA ILE A 99 -0.57 -3.58 9.20
C ILE A 99 -2.09 -3.41 9.35
N ALA A 100 -2.89 -3.87 8.38
CA ALA A 100 -4.34 -3.78 8.43
C ALA A 100 -4.93 -4.47 9.68
N LEU A 101 -4.42 -5.65 10.04
CA LEU A 101 -4.83 -6.37 11.23
C LEU A 101 -4.44 -5.63 12.52
N THR A 102 -3.23 -5.08 12.61
CA THR A 102 -2.81 -4.28 13.77
C THR A 102 -3.70 -3.04 13.95
N VAL A 103 -4.09 -2.37 12.86
CA VAL A 103 -5.00 -1.21 12.86
C VAL A 103 -6.42 -1.59 13.31
N MET A 104 -6.96 -2.73 12.86
CA MET A 104 -8.30 -3.18 13.26
C MET A 104 -8.34 -3.64 14.72
N GLY A 105 -7.26 -4.26 15.22
CA GLY A 105 -7.22 -4.87 16.55
C GLY A 105 -8.00 -6.17 16.66
N GLY A 106 -8.13 -6.69 17.88
CA GLY A 106 -8.89 -7.91 18.17
C GLY A 106 -8.19 -9.23 17.83
N MET A 107 -6.91 -9.18 17.46
CA MET A 107 -6.10 -10.34 17.10
C MET A 107 -4.78 -10.35 17.88
N ASP A 108 -4.19 -11.54 18.00
CA ASP A 108 -2.87 -11.71 18.61
C ASP A 108 -1.80 -11.05 17.74
N HIS A 109 -1.21 -9.97 18.27
CA HIS A 109 -0.23 -9.14 17.60
C HIS A 109 1.07 -9.89 17.27
N ASP A 110 1.52 -10.80 18.14
CA ASP A 110 2.75 -11.54 17.89
C ASP A 110 2.51 -12.62 16.85
N ALA A 111 1.34 -13.27 16.88
CA ALA A 111 0.94 -14.22 15.84
C ALA A 111 0.87 -13.56 14.44
N ILE A 112 0.39 -12.32 14.35
CA ILE A 112 0.31 -11.56 13.09
C ILE A 112 1.71 -11.37 12.48
N TRP A 113 2.68 -10.98 13.31
CA TRP A 113 3.99 -10.52 12.83
C TRP A 113 5.03 -11.62 12.73
N ASN A 114 4.86 -12.78 13.39
CA ASN A 114 5.74 -13.94 13.18
C ASN A 114 5.86 -14.30 11.69
N ARG A 115 4.72 -14.34 10.97
CA ARG A 115 4.71 -14.62 9.53
C ARG A 115 5.41 -13.54 8.71
N VAL A 116 5.33 -12.28 9.14
CA VAL A 116 6.00 -11.16 8.46
C VAL A 116 7.51 -11.33 8.58
N MET A 117 8.03 -11.64 9.77
CA MET A 117 9.47 -11.83 9.99
C MET A 117 10.04 -13.00 9.17
N ASP A 118 9.22 -14.02 8.88
CA ASP A 118 9.62 -15.16 8.06
C ASP A 118 9.66 -14.85 6.55
N VAL A 119 8.71 -14.05 6.04
CA VAL A 119 8.51 -13.83 4.58
C VAL A 119 9.14 -12.54 4.09
N CYS A 120 9.17 -11.51 4.93
CA CYS A 120 9.45 -10.14 4.52
C CYS A 120 10.89 -9.69 4.84
N ALA A 121 11.83 -10.62 5.02
CA ALA A 121 13.21 -10.30 5.41
C ALA A 121 13.92 -9.30 4.49
N ASP A 122 13.50 -9.19 3.22
CA ASP A 122 14.04 -8.26 2.23
C ASP A 122 13.29 -6.90 2.15
N ILE A 123 12.30 -6.67 3.01
CA ILE A 123 11.62 -5.37 3.09
C ILE A 123 12.51 -4.38 3.85
N ASP A 124 12.79 -3.25 3.20
CA ASP A 124 13.54 -2.14 3.77
C ASP A 124 12.84 -1.62 5.05
N ASP A 125 13.62 -1.27 6.07
CA ASP A 125 13.17 -0.73 7.36
C ASP A 125 12.18 -1.61 8.16
N LEU A 126 12.13 -2.92 7.92
CA LEU A 126 11.14 -3.82 8.56
C LEU A 126 11.10 -3.70 10.10
N ASP A 127 12.27 -3.58 10.75
CA ASP A 127 12.36 -3.43 12.21
C ASP A 127 11.67 -2.15 12.70
N ASP A 128 11.80 -1.03 11.96
CA ASP A 128 11.11 0.23 12.28
C ASP A 128 9.60 0.09 12.11
N ILE A 129 9.16 -0.62 11.06
CA ILE A 129 7.74 -0.87 10.82
C ILE A 129 7.16 -1.71 11.97
N ARG A 130 7.89 -2.75 12.40
CA ARG A 130 7.51 -3.58 13.55
C ARG A 130 7.42 -2.74 14.83
N ALA A 131 8.36 -1.84 15.08
CA ALA A 131 8.33 -0.96 16.25
C ALA A 131 7.11 -0.01 16.27
N LEU A 132 6.69 0.50 15.11
CA LEU A 132 5.45 1.27 14.97
C LEU A 132 4.22 0.40 15.26
N ALA A 133 4.21 -0.84 14.78
CA ALA A 133 3.13 -1.78 15.01
C ALA A 133 3.01 -2.14 16.50
N ASP A 134 4.14 -2.35 17.19
CA ASP A 134 4.19 -2.58 18.64
C ASP A 134 3.67 -1.38 19.43
N THR A 135 3.93 -0.17 18.96
CA THR A 135 3.42 1.07 19.58
C THR A 135 1.91 1.16 19.43
N LEU A 136 1.38 0.90 18.23
CA LEU A 136 -0.06 0.88 17.97
C LEU A 136 -0.77 -0.22 18.78
N ALA A 137 -0.17 -1.41 18.89
CA ALA A 137 -0.74 -2.55 19.61
C ALA A 137 -0.95 -2.30 21.12
N LYS A 138 -0.23 -1.34 21.72
CA LYS A 138 -0.42 -0.93 23.12
C LYS A 138 -1.70 -0.11 23.33
N LEU A 139 -2.28 0.45 22.27
CA LEU A 139 -3.55 1.14 22.36
C LEU A 139 -4.71 0.13 22.45
N PRO A 140 -5.78 0.45 23.19
CA PRO A 140 -7.03 -0.31 23.12
C PRO A 140 -7.53 -0.40 21.68
N ASP A 141 -8.02 -1.56 21.25
CA ASP A 141 -8.47 -1.81 19.86
C ASP A 141 -9.39 -0.71 19.31
N ALA A 142 -10.39 -0.29 20.12
CA ALA A 142 -11.34 0.76 19.76
C ALA A 142 -10.71 2.15 19.52
N LYS A 143 -9.44 2.34 19.87
CA LYS A 143 -8.67 3.58 19.69
C LYS A 143 -7.57 3.47 18.64
N ARG A 144 -7.38 2.31 18.00
CA ARG A 144 -6.31 2.11 17.01
C ARG A 144 -6.66 2.76 15.68
N ASN A 145 -7.82 2.42 15.10
CA ASN A 145 -8.22 2.99 13.82
C ASN A 145 -8.41 4.51 13.93
N GLY A 146 -7.81 5.27 13.01
CA GLY A 146 -7.82 6.74 13.00
C GLY A 146 -6.87 7.42 14.00
N SER A 147 -6.04 6.67 14.73
CA SER A 147 -5.01 7.25 15.60
C SER A 147 -3.79 7.74 14.81
N SER A 148 -2.99 8.61 15.42
CA SER A 148 -1.71 9.05 14.85
C SER A 148 -0.72 7.91 14.65
N GLU A 149 -0.73 6.92 15.53
CA GLU A 149 0.08 5.70 15.46
C GLU A 149 -0.36 4.80 14.30
N ALA A 150 -1.67 4.70 14.05
CA ALA A 150 -2.19 4.01 12.87
C ALA A 150 -1.80 4.76 11.57
N ALA A 151 -1.88 6.09 11.55
CA ALA A 151 -1.41 6.87 10.41
C ALA A 151 0.09 6.66 10.15
N ALA A 152 0.92 6.67 11.21
CA ALA A 152 2.36 6.42 11.10
C ALA A 152 2.68 5.02 10.58
N LEU A 153 1.97 3.99 11.05
CA LEU A 153 2.17 2.62 10.59
C LEU A 153 1.68 2.41 9.15
N THR A 154 0.49 2.92 8.81
CA THR A 154 -0.08 2.77 7.46
C THR A 154 0.72 3.52 6.39
N ALA A 155 1.42 4.60 6.76
CA ALA A 155 2.38 5.28 5.89
C ALA A 155 3.59 4.40 5.51
N ARG A 156 3.84 3.30 6.24
CA ARG A 156 4.90 2.31 5.93
C ARG A 156 4.39 1.11 5.13
N ALA A 157 3.14 1.12 4.67
CA ALA A 157 2.62 0.06 3.83
C ALA A 157 3.48 -0.09 2.56
N ALA A 158 3.86 -1.33 2.25
CA ALA A 158 4.75 -1.66 1.15
C ALA A 158 4.02 -1.58 -0.19
N LEU A 159 4.57 -0.78 -1.09
CA LEU A 159 4.09 -0.62 -2.46
C LEU A 159 5.06 -1.29 -3.45
N ALA A 160 4.60 -1.47 -4.68
CA ALA A 160 5.48 -1.91 -5.75
C ALA A 160 6.63 -0.93 -5.98
N LYS A 161 7.88 -1.42 -6.00
CA LYS A 161 9.02 -0.59 -6.41
C LYS A 161 8.82 -0.17 -7.87
N VAL A 162 8.87 1.13 -8.13
CA VAL A 162 8.82 1.66 -9.50
C VAL A 162 10.21 1.53 -10.09
N ALA A 163 10.38 0.65 -11.08
CA ALA A 163 11.62 0.58 -11.84
C ALA A 163 11.69 1.77 -12.80
N TYR A 164 12.69 2.65 -12.60
CA TYR A 164 12.93 3.83 -13.41
C TYR A 164 13.58 3.47 -14.77
#